data_AF-A0A368SIB3-F1
#
_entry.id   AF-A0A368SIB3-F1
#
_cell.length_a   1.000
_cell.length_b   1.000
_cell.length_c   1.000
_cell.angle_alpha   90.00
_cell.angle_beta   90.00
_cell.angle_gamma   90.00
#
_symmetry.space_group_name_H-M   'P 1'
#
loop_
_entity.id
_entity.type
_entity.pdbx_description
1 polymer ?
#
loop_
_entity_poly.entity_id
_entity_poly.type
_entity_poly.pdbx_seq_one_letter_code
_entity_poly.pdbx_strand_id
1 'polypeptide(L)'
;MVAAAAPVSSFAETSASSFVEAGVSSWDESASGEKARLKDSEESGAAAGDEDEDEEDEKPRPEPVSSAEFQFAAPPEGYVEPAAFDELPPESPEDVAAAYESLYGPAFSGETVLGNNVFEVKVVDPVDMDREQRPNDEFSERVVQVNRVTKVVKGGRQLSYRAIVVVGDMKGHVGVGVGKAKEVSEAITKAAMNGRRNLVTVPLTKYSTFPHRADADFGAARVMLRPACPGSGVIAGGAVRVVLEMAGVENALGKQLRSKNPLNNARATIKATQMMRQFKDVADERGIPMEELWK
;
A
#
# COMPACT_ATOMS: atom_id res chain seq x y z
N MET A 1 -33.06 -40.59 56.88
CA MET A 1 -32.08 -41.40 56.13
C MET A 1 -30.90 -40.51 55.79
N VAL A 2 -29.78 -40.82 56.44
CA VAL A 2 -28.36 -40.62 56.07
C VAL A 2 -27.88 -39.26 55.54
N ALA A 3 -26.93 -38.72 56.30
CA ALA A 3 -26.08 -37.58 56.03
C ALA A 3 -24.89 -37.92 55.09
N ALA A 4 -24.37 -36.92 54.38
CA ALA A 4 -22.98 -36.78 53.92
C ALA A 4 -22.80 -35.28 53.54
N ALA A 5 -21.97 -34.41 54.12
CA ALA A 5 -20.62 -34.44 54.68
C ALA A 5 -19.45 -34.39 53.65
N ALA A 6 -19.05 -33.15 53.31
CA ALA A 6 -17.68 -32.59 53.09
C ALA A 6 -16.81 -33.07 51.89
N PRO A 7 -15.65 -32.42 51.55
CA PRO A 7 -15.04 -31.11 51.94
C PRO A 7 -14.65 -30.22 50.71
N VAL A 8 -14.46 -28.88 50.76
CA VAL A 8 -13.38 -28.00 51.29
C VAL A 8 -11.93 -28.27 50.81
N SER A 9 -11.35 -27.31 50.05
CA SER A 9 -9.95 -26.77 50.08
C SER A 9 -9.56 -26.25 48.67
N SER A 10 -9.42 -24.95 48.42
CA SER A 10 -8.31 -24.03 48.76
C SER A 10 -6.97 -24.39 48.10
N PHE A 11 -6.58 -23.64 47.07
CA PHE A 11 -5.16 -23.35 46.84
C PHE A 11 -5.00 -21.88 46.46
N ALA A 12 -4.21 -21.21 47.30
CA ALA A 12 -3.99 -19.78 47.32
C ALA A 12 -2.93 -19.33 46.30
N GLU A 13 -3.03 -18.05 45.98
CA GLU A 13 -2.04 -17.20 45.33
C GLU A 13 -0.68 -17.19 46.04
N THR A 14 0.39 -17.04 45.26
CA THR A 14 1.65 -16.25 45.45
C THR A 14 2.77 -16.93 44.63
N SER A 15 3.74 -16.28 44.00
CA SER A 15 4.25 -14.92 44.08
C SER A 15 5.13 -14.60 42.84
N ALA A 16 5.07 -13.33 42.47
CA ALA A 16 6.15 -12.43 42.06
C ALA A 16 7.49 -12.98 41.47
N SER A 17 7.77 -12.45 40.27
CA SER A 17 8.95 -11.61 39.96
C SER A 17 10.35 -12.15 40.25
N SER A 18 11.09 -12.41 39.18
CA SER A 18 12.49 -11.97 39.09
C SER A 18 12.84 -11.59 37.65
N PHE A 19 12.80 -10.28 37.42
CA PHE A 19 13.33 -9.58 36.27
C PHE A 19 14.83 -9.34 36.54
N VAL A 20 15.70 -9.94 35.73
CA VAL A 20 17.14 -9.73 35.80
C VAL A 20 17.51 -8.69 34.75
N GLU A 21 17.81 -7.47 35.21
CA GLU A 21 18.53 -6.45 34.47
C GLU A 21 20.00 -6.86 34.32
N ALA A 22 20.52 -6.78 33.10
CA ALA A 22 21.95 -6.80 32.84
C ALA A 22 22.32 -5.66 31.88
N GLY A 23 22.93 -4.63 32.47
CA GLY A 23 24.12 -3.95 31.96
C GLY A 23 24.05 -3.28 30.60
N VAL A 24 23.78 -1.98 30.61
CA VAL A 24 24.22 -1.05 29.55
C VAL A 24 25.68 -0.70 29.83
N SER A 25 26.58 -1.06 28.91
CA SER A 25 27.97 -0.60 28.92
C SER A 25 28.16 0.50 27.88
N SER A 26 28.35 1.72 28.37
CA SER A 26 28.90 2.88 27.65
C SER A 26 30.39 2.67 27.40
N TRP A 27 30.86 2.80 26.16
CA TRP A 27 32.28 3.01 25.88
C TRP A 27 32.45 4.20 24.95
N ASP A 28 33.31 5.08 25.43
CA ASP A 28 33.66 6.44 25.04
C ASP A 28 34.46 6.53 23.73
N GLU A 29 34.48 7.79 23.25
CA GLU A 29 35.38 8.35 22.25
C GLU A 29 36.86 8.02 22.50
N SER A 30 37.62 7.86 21.42
CA SER A 30 39.08 7.99 21.44
C SER A 30 39.58 8.54 20.12
N ALA A 31 39.71 9.86 20.14
CA ALA A 31 40.64 10.72 19.44
C ALA A 31 41.87 10.09 18.74
N SER A 32 42.11 10.64 17.54
CA SER A 32 43.37 11.20 17.06
C SER A 32 44.65 10.37 17.04
N GLY A 33 45.20 10.26 15.82
CA GLY A 33 46.53 10.81 15.56
C GLY A 33 47.58 9.80 15.13
N GLU A 34 47.96 9.84 13.86
CA GLU A 34 49.30 9.42 13.47
C GLU A 34 49.81 10.28 12.30
N LYS A 35 50.75 11.18 12.62
CA LYS A 35 51.62 11.91 11.68
C LYS A 35 53.05 11.44 11.95
N ALA A 36 53.70 10.86 10.94
CA ALA A 36 55.16 10.81 10.80
C ALA A 36 55.47 10.50 9.32
N ARG A 37 56.00 11.45 8.53
CA ARG A 37 57.42 11.87 8.43
C ARG A 37 58.25 10.88 7.59
N LEU A 38 58.63 11.29 6.37
CA LEU A 38 60.02 11.20 5.90
C LEU A 38 60.25 11.98 4.59
N LYS A 39 61.35 12.72 4.63
CA LYS A 39 62.13 13.51 3.66
C LYS A 39 63.10 12.52 2.93
N ASP A 40 63.62 12.65 1.71
CA ASP A 40 64.38 13.73 1.02
C ASP A 40 64.68 13.33 -0.46
N SER A 41 65.26 14.28 -1.23
CA SER A 41 66.09 14.19 -2.47
C SER A 41 65.39 14.25 -3.85
N GLU A 42 65.45 15.41 -4.56
CA GLU A 42 66.37 15.79 -5.69
C GLU A 42 65.81 15.29 -7.04
N GLU A 43 65.73 15.99 -8.19
CA GLU A 43 66.26 17.25 -8.74
C GLU A 43 65.50 17.57 -10.06
N SER A 44 65.62 18.80 -10.58
CA SER A 44 65.15 19.34 -11.88
C SER A 44 63.63 19.63 -12.00
N GLY A 45 63.13 20.80 -12.41
CA GLY A 45 63.71 21.92 -13.12
C GLY A 45 62.92 22.16 -14.41
N ALA A 46 61.74 22.80 -14.33
CA ALA A 46 61.11 23.56 -15.43
C ALA A 46 59.80 24.20 -14.95
N ALA A 47 59.58 25.42 -15.43
CA ALA A 47 58.52 26.33 -15.04
C ALA A 47 57.14 25.94 -15.58
N ALA A 48 56.11 26.27 -14.79
CA ALA A 48 54.90 27.01 -15.16
C ALA A 48 53.80 26.58 -14.19
N GLY A 49 53.23 27.54 -13.46
CA GLY A 49 52.13 27.30 -12.56
C GLY A 49 50.82 27.17 -13.33
N ASP A 50 50.09 26.11 -13.04
CA ASP A 50 48.67 25.96 -13.34
C ASP A 50 48.00 25.60 -12.00
N GLU A 51 47.38 26.61 -11.38
CA GLU A 51 46.41 26.46 -10.29
C GLU A 51 45.03 26.34 -10.94
N ASP A 52 44.55 25.11 -11.10
CA ASP A 52 43.15 24.83 -11.46
C ASP A 52 42.28 25.07 -10.22
N GLU A 53 41.71 26.27 -10.11
CA GLU A 53 40.61 26.60 -9.19
C GLU A 53 39.26 26.23 -9.84
N ASP A 54 38.35 25.76 -8.99
CA ASP A 54 37.05 25.18 -9.30
C ASP A 54 36.16 26.05 -10.23
N GLU A 55 35.78 25.48 -11.37
CA GLU A 55 34.84 26.07 -12.33
C GLU A 55 33.39 25.87 -11.82
N GLU A 56 32.88 26.85 -11.06
CA GLU A 56 31.45 27.02 -10.84
C GLU A 56 30.78 27.49 -12.14
N ASP A 57 29.97 26.63 -12.77
CA ASP A 57 29.12 26.94 -13.93
C ASP A 57 28.02 27.96 -13.57
N GLU A 58 28.38 29.24 -13.45
CA GLU A 58 27.43 30.35 -13.34
C GLU A 58 26.98 30.78 -14.75
N LYS A 59 25.83 30.28 -15.20
CA LYS A 59 25.21 30.70 -16.48
C LYS A 59 25.00 32.23 -16.50
N PRO A 60 25.51 32.96 -17.51
CA PRO A 60 25.27 34.39 -17.59
C PRO A 60 23.80 34.69 -17.90
N ARG A 61 23.23 35.64 -17.15
CA ARG A 61 21.88 36.18 -17.41
C ARG A 61 21.92 36.96 -18.74
N PRO A 62 21.00 36.72 -19.69
CA PRO A 62 21.00 37.46 -20.94
C PRO A 62 20.64 38.94 -20.70
N GLU A 63 21.35 39.83 -21.38
CA GLU A 63 21.14 41.28 -21.31
C GLU A 63 19.73 41.68 -21.78
N PRO A 64 19.13 42.75 -21.22
CA PRO A 64 17.83 43.22 -21.67
C PRO A 64 17.93 43.74 -23.10
N VAL A 65 17.40 42.96 -24.05
CA VAL A 65 17.20 43.41 -25.42
C VAL A 65 16.35 44.68 -25.40
N SER A 66 16.93 45.77 -25.92
CA SER A 66 16.27 47.04 -26.12
C SER A 66 14.92 46.83 -26.80
N SER A 67 13.89 47.51 -26.32
CA SER A 67 12.53 47.54 -26.85
C SER A 67 12.50 47.77 -28.36
N ALA A 68 12.60 46.68 -29.12
CA ALA A 68 12.18 46.64 -30.50
C ALA A 68 10.66 46.66 -30.46
N GLU A 69 10.07 47.81 -30.75
CA GLU A 69 8.64 47.97 -30.90
C GLU A 69 8.14 46.91 -31.89
N PHE A 70 7.32 45.99 -31.38
CA PHE A 70 6.72 44.93 -32.17
C PHE A 70 5.81 45.56 -33.21
N GLN A 71 6.29 45.66 -34.46
CA GLN A 71 5.50 46.16 -35.56
C GLN A 71 4.47 45.10 -35.95
N PHE A 72 3.22 45.30 -35.53
CA PHE A 72 2.11 44.49 -36.00
C PHE A 72 1.99 44.62 -37.52
N ALA A 73 1.90 43.49 -38.22
CA ALA A 73 1.65 43.48 -39.66
C ALA A 73 0.31 44.18 -39.95
N ALA A 74 0.28 45.04 -40.97
CA ALA A 74 -0.94 45.72 -41.39
C ALA A 74 -2.00 44.68 -41.82
N PRO A 75 -3.29 44.88 -41.50
CA PRO A 75 -4.36 44.00 -41.95
C PRO A 75 -4.34 43.85 -43.48
N PRO A 76 -4.67 42.66 -44.02
CA PRO A 76 -4.69 42.43 -45.46
C PRO A 76 -5.74 43.34 -46.15
N GLU A 77 -5.46 43.74 -47.39
CA GLU A 77 -6.37 44.56 -48.19
C GLU A 77 -7.74 43.86 -48.34
N GLY A 78 -8.80 44.48 -47.82
CA GLY A 78 -10.16 43.92 -47.80
C GLY A 78 -10.64 43.41 -46.43
N TYR A 79 -9.86 43.56 -45.37
CA TYR A 79 -10.31 43.29 -44.00
C TYR A 79 -11.41 44.29 -43.60
N VAL A 80 -12.64 43.79 -43.44
CA VAL A 80 -13.73 44.54 -42.82
C VAL A 80 -13.75 44.14 -41.35
N GLU A 81 -13.48 45.08 -40.45
CA GLU A 81 -13.61 44.86 -39.02
C GLU A 81 -15.05 44.42 -38.71
N PRO A 82 -15.26 43.33 -37.94
CA PRO A 82 -16.60 42.99 -37.50
C PRO A 82 -17.16 44.16 -36.68
N ALA A 83 -18.43 44.48 -36.90
CA ALA A 83 -19.11 45.51 -36.12
C ALA A 83 -18.94 45.22 -34.62
N ALA A 84 -18.70 46.28 -33.83
CA ALA A 84 -18.57 46.14 -32.39
C ALA A 84 -19.85 45.52 -31.81
N PHE A 85 -19.71 44.68 -30.78
CA PHE A 85 -20.84 43.99 -30.13
C PHE A 85 -21.97 44.95 -29.71
N ASP A 86 -21.62 46.20 -29.39
CA ASP A 86 -22.55 47.24 -28.97
C ASP A 86 -23.28 47.96 -30.12
N GLU A 87 -22.86 47.77 -31.38
CA GLU A 87 -23.47 48.36 -32.58
C GLU A 87 -24.50 47.43 -33.26
N LEU A 88 -24.57 46.17 -32.83
CA LEU A 88 -25.59 45.24 -33.31
C LEU A 88 -26.96 45.60 -32.70
N PRO A 89 -28.05 45.56 -33.49
CA PRO A 89 -29.39 45.69 -32.93
C PRO A 89 -29.59 44.60 -31.87
N PRO A 90 -30.24 44.90 -30.73
CA PRO A 90 -30.46 43.90 -29.69
C PRO A 90 -31.25 42.74 -30.29
N GLU A 91 -30.62 41.56 -30.38
CA GLU A 91 -31.28 40.37 -30.90
C GLU A 91 -32.50 40.06 -30.03
N SER A 92 -33.65 39.81 -30.68
CA SER A 92 -34.84 39.46 -29.93
C SER A 92 -34.61 38.11 -29.23
N PRO A 93 -35.19 37.88 -28.04
CA PRO A 93 -35.03 36.61 -27.34
C PRO A 93 -35.47 35.40 -28.18
N GLU A 94 -36.38 35.62 -29.13
CA GLU A 94 -36.87 34.61 -30.08
C GLU A 94 -35.83 34.26 -31.16
N ASP A 95 -35.09 35.26 -31.67
CA ASP A 95 -34.03 35.06 -32.67
C ASP A 95 -32.83 34.32 -32.06
N VAL A 96 -32.46 34.67 -30.82
CA VAL A 96 -31.40 33.98 -30.07
C VAL A 96 -31.78 32.52 -29.82
N ALA A 97 -33.04 32.26 -29.45
CA ALA A 97 -33.54 30.91 -29.24
C ALA A 97 -33.55 30.09 -30.54
N ALA A 98 -33.99 30.67 -31.66
CA ALA A 98 -34.00 30.02 -32.97
C ALA A 98 -32.59 29.71 -33.49
N ALA A 99 -31.65 30.63 -33.30
CA ALA A 99 -30.23 30.41 -33.63
C ALA A 99 -29.65 29.26 -32.80
N TYR A 100 -29.94 29.22 -31.49
CA TYR A 100 -29.47 28.16 -30.61
C TYR A 100 -30.09 26.80 -30.94
N GLU A 101 -31.37 26.77 -31.30
CA GLU A 101 -32.09 25.57 -31.74
C GLU A 101 -31.55 25.04 -33.08
N SER A 102 -31.14 25.94 -34.00
CA SER A 102 -30.48 25.54 -35.25
C SER A 102 -29.10 24.90 -35.04
N LEU A 103 -28.38 25.33 -33.99
CA LEU A 103 -27.01 24.90 -33.71
C LEU A 103 -26.97 23.61 -32.87
N TYR A 104 -27.88 23.48 -31.90
CA TYR A 104 -27.87 22.41 -30.89
C TYR A 104 -29.10 21.50 -30.92
N GLY A 105 -30.09 21.79 -31.78
CA GLY A 105 -31.32 21.02 -31.93
C GLY A 105 -32.43 21.42 -30.96
N PRO A 106 -33.64 20.82 -31.07
CA PRO A 106 -34.87 21.16 -30.32
C PRO A 106 -34.83 20.84 -28.82
N ALA A 107 -33.64 20.66 -28.23
CA ALA A 107 -33.47 20.35 -26.81
C ALA A 107 -33.85 21.52 -25.88
N PHE A 108 -34.01 22.74 -26.41
CA PHE A 108 -34.28 23.94 -25.61
C PHE A 108 -35.78 24.22 -25.38
N SER A 109 -36.66 23.76 -26.27
CA SER A 109 -38.12 23.96 -26.16
C SER A 109 -38.80 23.00 -25.16
N GLY A 110 -38.06 22.04 -24.61
CA GLY A 110 -38.54 21.18 -23.53
C GLY A 110 -39.55 20.10 -23.92
N GLU A 111 -39.88 19.95 -25.21
CA GLU A 111 -40.75 18.88 -25.70
C GLU A 111 -39.95 17.83 -26.50
N THR A 112 -39.71 16.67 -25.88
CA THR A 112 -39.20 15.47 -26.58
C THR A 112 -40.30 14.45 -26.77
N VAL A 113 -40.56 14.06 -28.02
CA VAL A 113 -41.59 13.08 -28.43
C VAL A 113 -41.26 11.62 -28.06
N LEU A 114 -40.18 11.39 -27.29
CA LEU A 114 -39.74 10.06 -26.88
C LEU A 114 -39.59 10.00 -25.35
N GLY A 115 -40.73 10.01 -24.67
CA GLY A 115 -41.05 8.96 -23.70
C GLY A 115 -40.36 8.89 -22.35
N ASN A 116 -39.39 9.75 -22.00
CA ASN A 116 -38.89 9.86 -20.62
C ASN A 116 -38.60 11.33 -20.28
N ASN A 117 -39.35 11.86 -19.31
CA ASN A 117 -39.24 13.24 -18.84
C ASN A 117 -37.84 13.51 -18.24
N VAL A 118 -37.09 14.40 -18.88
CA VAL A 118 -35.75 14.85 -18.45
C VAL A 118 -35.80 15.76 -17.20
N PHE A 119 -36.99 16.20 -16.78
CA PHE A 119 -37.17 17.19 -15.71
C PHE A 119 -37.35 16.63 -14.28
N GLU A 120 -37.35 15.31 -14.09
CA GLU A 120 -37.21 14.74 -12.74
C GLU A 120 -35.76 14.26 -12.54
N VAL A 121 -34.81 15.20 -12.56
CA VAL A 121 -33.55 14.98 -11.86
C VAL A 121 -33.91 14.98 -10.39
N LYS A 122 -34.30 13.80 -9.87
CA LYS A 122 -34.29 13.56 -8.43
C LYS A 122 -32.86 13.83 -8.01
N VAL A 123 -32.62 14.99 -7.40
CA VAL A 123 -31.47 15.21 -6.53
C VAL A 123 -31.63 14.12 -5.49
N VAL A 124 -30.93 13.01 -5.70
CA VAL A 124 -30.87 11.94 -4.73
C VAL A 124 -30.17 12.59 -3.55
N ASP A 125 -30.93 12.97 -2.52
CA ASP A 125 -30.36 13.33 -1.23
C ASP A 125 -29.30 12.26 -0.94
N PRO A 126 -28.04 12.64 -0.65
CA PRO A 126 -26.98 11.66 -0.46
C PRO A 126 -27.47 10.71 0.62
N VAL A 127 -27.83 9.50 0.17
CA VAL A 127 -28.46 8.56 1.08
C VAL A 127 -27.40 8.29 2.13
N ASP A 128 -27.68 8.71 3.36
CA ASP A 128 -26.90 8.36 4.55
C ASP A 128 -27.07 6.85 4.72
N MET A 129 -26.39 6.09 3.86
CA MET A 129 -26.32 4.65 3.93
C MET A 129 -25.55 4.35 5.19
N ASP A 130 -26.28 4.03 6.25
CA ASP A 130 -25.72 3.53 7.49
C ASP A 130 -24.67 2.50 7.13
N ARG A 131 -23.42 2.79 7.52
CA ARG A 131 -22.22 2.04 7.15
C ARG A 131 -22.30 0.55 7.49
N GLU A 132 -23.27 0.19 8.33
CA GLU A 132 -23.60 -1.15 8.80
C GLU A 132 -24.27 -2.06 7.75
N GLN A 133 -24.72 -1.54 6.60
CA GLN A 133 -25.39 -2.35 5.56
C GLN A 133 -24.51 -2.72 4.37
N ARG A 134 -23.18 -2.80 4.52
CA ARG A 134 -22.41 -3.57 3.53
C ARG A 134 -22.78 -5.03 3.74
N PRO A 135 -23.30 -5.74 2.73
CA PRO A 135 -23.67 -7.15 2.87
C PRO A 135 -22.50 -7.89 3.49
N ASN A 136 -22.78 -8.76 4.47
CA ASN A 136 -21.79 -9.53 5.20
C ASN A 136 -20.87 -10.25 4.22
N ASP A 137 -19.72 -9.64 3.91
CA ASP A 137 -18.66 -10.30 3.18
C ASP A 137 -18.30 -11.59 3.95
N GLU A 138 -18.23 -12.72 3.26
CA GLU A 138 -17.88 -14.05 3.84
C GLU A 138 -16.45 -14.09 4.43
N PHE A 139 -15.76 -12.95 4.47
CA PHE A 139 -14.40 -12.82 4.97
C PHE A 139 -14.37 -12.75 6.49
N SER A 140 -13.63 -13.70 7.07
CA SER A 140 -13.25 -13.67 8.47
C SER A 140 -12.01 -12.77 8.66
N GLU A 141 -11.94 -12.10 9.81
CA GLU A 141 -10.85 -11.17 10.14
C GLU A 141 -10.12 -11.64 11.39
N ARG A 142 -8.79 -11.64 11.35
CA ARG A 142 -7.96 -12.04 12.49
C ARG A 142 -6.85 -11.03 12.74
N VAL A 143 -6.81 -10.53 13.97
CA VAL A 143 -5.79 -9.59 14.42
C VAL A 143 -4.49 -10.34 14.73
N VAL A 144 -3.38 -9.90 14.13
CA VAL A 144 -2.04 -10.49 14.37
C VAL A 144 -1.34 -9.75 15.51
N GLN A 145 -1.32 -8.42 15.42
CA GLN A 145 -0.65 -7.57 16.40
C GLN A 145 -1.29 -6.19 16.44
N VAL A 146 -1.40 -5.63 17.65
CA VAL A 146 -1.73 -4.23 17.89
C VAL A 146 -0.59 -3.57 18.64
N ASN A 147 -0.03 -2.50 18.09
CA ASN A 147 1.04 -1.73 18.71
C ASN A 147 0.62 -0.28 18.92
N ARG A 148 0.99 0.29 20.06
CA ARG A 148 0.89 1.73 20.29
C ARG A 148 2.09 2.43 19.64
N VAL A 149 1.83 3.35 18.72
CA VAL A 149 2.81 4.21 18.05
C VAL A 149 2.58 5.67 18.44
N THR A 150 3.60 6.51 18.40
CA THR A 150 3.53 7.88 18.95
C THR A 150 4.10 8.90 17.96
N LYS A 151 3.43 10.05 17.80
CA LYS A 151 3.98 11.25 17.18
C LYS A 151 4.26 12.29 18.28
N VAL A 152 5.43 12.92 18.27
CA VAL A 152 5.75 14.01 19.20
C VAL A 152 5.35 15.34 18.55
N VAL A 153 4.69 16.21 19.31
CA VAL A 153 4.26 17.56 18.94
C VAL A 153 4.66 18.55 20.04
N LYS A 154 4.56 19.87 19.78
CA LYS A 154 4.93 20.91 20.76
C LYS A 154 4.23 20.76 22.12
N GLY A 155 2.99 20.27 22.11
CA GLY A 155 2.19 20.02 23.32
C GLY A 155 2.37 18.64 23.97
N GLY A 156 3.26 17.78 23.46
CA GLY A 156 3.56 16.48 24.06
C GLY A 156 3.51 15.30 23.09
N ARG A 157 3.21 14.11 23.61
CA ARG A 157 3.21 12.84 22.86
C ARG A 157 1.80 12.44 22.46
N GLN A 158 1.49 12.52 21.18
CA GLN A 158 0.21 12.08 20.63
C GLN A 158 0.28 10.58 20.26
N LEU A 159 -0.48 9.77 20.98
CA LEU A 159 -0.54 8.32 20.80
C LEU A 159 -1.53 7.92 19.69
N SER A 160 -1.26 6.80 19.02
CA SER A 160 -2.17 6.16 18.08
C SER A 160 -1.91 4.65 18.10
N TYR A 161 -2.89 3.84 17.72
CA TYR A 161 -2.75 2.40 17.62
C TYR A 161 -2.56 1.99 16.17
N ARG A 162 -1.57 1.14 15.90
CA ARG A 162 -1.36 0.46 14.62
C ARG A 162 -1.80 -1.00 14.79
N ALA A 163 -2.77 -1.41 13.98
CA ALA A 163 -3.23 -2.79 13.92
C ALA A 163 -2.74 -3.47 12.62
N ILE A 164 -2.31 -4.72 12.73
CA ILE A 164 -2.05 -5.62 11.60
C ILE A 164 -3.13 -6.69 11.64
N VAL A 165 -3.91 -6.77 10.57
CA VAL A 165 -5.05 -7.68 10.45
C VAL A 165 -4.88 -8.51 9.19
N VAL A 166 -5.19 -9.79 9.30
CA VAL A 166 -5.30 -10.71 8.17
C VAL A 166 -6.77 -10.97 7.93
N VAL A 167 -7.17 -10.91 6.66
CA VAL A 167 -8.53 -11.16 6.21
C VAL A 167 -8.50 -12.37 5.30
N GLY A 168 -9.46 -13.28 5.42
CA GLY A 168 -9.55 -14.45 4.55
C GLY A 168 -10.85 -15.23 4.71
N ASP A 169 -11.18 -16.04 3.72
CA ASP A 169 -12.42 -16.83 3.63
C ASP A 169 -12.22 -18.32 3.87
N MET A 170 -11.00 -18.75 4.24
CA MET A 170 -10.61 -20.16 4.36
C MET A 170 -10.79 -20.99 3.08
N LYS A 171 -11.04 -20.37 1.93
CA LYS A 171 -11.23 -21.02 0.62
C LYS A 171 -10.09 -20.71 -0.36
N GLY A 172 -8.95 -20.26 0.15
CA GLY A 172 -7.79 -19.89 -0.65
C GLY A 172 -7.63 -18.40 -0.87
N HIS A 173 -8.52 -17.53 -0.38
CA HIS A 173 -8.36 -16.09 -0.50
C HIS A 173 -7.86 -15.48 0.82
N VAL A 174 -6.77 -14.72 0.74
CA VAL A 174 -6.16 -14.08 1.91
C VAL A 174 -5.59 -12.71 1.58
N GLY A 175 -5.68 -11.78 2.53
CA GLY A 175 -5.13 -10.44 2.42
C GLY A 175 -4.55 -9.98 3.76
N VAL A 176 -3.49 -9.17 3.71
CA VAL A 176 -2.89 -8.55 4.89
C VAL A 176 -3.12 -7.05 4.81
N GLY A 177 -3.71 -6.50 5.87
CA GLY A 177 -4.01 -5.09 6.01
C GLY A 177 -3.30 -4.46 7.21
N VAL A 178 -2.98 -3.18 7.07
CA VAL A 178 -2.45 -2.36 8.18
C VAL A 178 -3.34 -1.13 8.32
N GLY A 179 -3.68 -0.81 9.57
CA GLY A 179 -4.48 0.35 9.91
C GLY A 179 -3.85 1.13 11.05
N LYS A 180 -4.09 2.44 11.08
CA LYS A 180 -3.69 3.31 12.19
C LYS A 180 -4.85 4.25 12.54
N ALA A 181 -5.17 4.35 13.83
CA ALA A 181 -6.19 5.26 14.34
C ALA A 181 -5.89 5.70 15.78
N LYS A 182 -6.70 6.63 16.32
CA LYS A 182 -6.61 7.03 17.73
C LYS A 182 -7.15 5.94 18.65
N GLU A 183 -8.19 5.23 18.22
CA GLU A 183 -8.80 4.10 18.93
C GLU A 183 -8.39 2.75 18.33
N VAL A 184 -8.46 1.68 19.13
CA VAL A 184 -8.05 0.34 18.71
C VAL A 184 -9.05 -0.28 17.73
N SER A 185 -10.35 -0.20 18.03
CA SER A 185 -11.44 -0.69 17.19
C SER A 185 -11.41 -0.06 15.80
N GLU A 186 -11.25 1.27 15.74
CA GLU A 186 -11.14 2.01 14.48
C GLU A 186 -9.86 1.63 13.68
N ALA A 187 -8.75 1.34 14.36
CA ALA A 187 -7.53 0.88 13.70
C ALA A 187 -7.72 -0.51 13.08
N ILE A 188 -8.43 -1.42 13.76
CA ILE A 188 -8.74 -2.77 13.28
C ILE A 188 -9.66 -2.69 12.06
N THR A 189 -10.75 -1.93 12.12
CA THR A 189 -11.68 -1.79 10.97
C THR A 189 -10.99 -1.17 9.74
N LYS A 190 -10.12 -0.18 9.94
CA LYS A 190 -9.27 0.38 8.87
C LYS A 190 -8.30 -0.66 8.29
N ALA A 191 -7.67 -1.45 9.14
CA ALA A 191 -6.77 -2.52 8.72
C ALA A 191 -7.52 -3.60 7.93
N ALA A 192 -8.71 -4.01 8.39
CA ALA A 192 -9.55 -4.96 7.70
C ALA A 192 -9.98 -4.48 6.30
N MET A 193 -10.47 -3.24 6.18
CA MET A 193 -10.79 -2.64 4.88
C MET A 193 -9.57 -2.58 3.95
N ASN A 194 -8.38 -2.32 4.48
CA ASN A 194 -7.15 -2.35 3.70
C ASN A 194 -6.79 -3.77 3.23
N GLY A 195 -6.97 -4.77 4.10
CA GLY A 195 -6.76 -6.18 3.77
C GLY A 195 -7.71 -6.69 2.69
N ARG A 196 -8.99 -6.32 2.75
CA ARG A 196 -10.01 -6.68 1.74
C ARG A 196 -9.68 -6.15 0.35
N ARG A 197 -9.05 -4.96 0.25
CA ARG A 197 -8.59 -4.42 -1.04
C ARG A 197 -7.38 -5.16 -1.62
N ASN A 198 -6.60 -5.82 -0.76
CA ASN A 198 -5.34 -6.48 -1.09
C ASN A 198 -5.46 -8.00 -0.96
N LEU A 199 -6.52 -8.58 -1.54
CA LEU A 199 -6.73 -10.03 -1.55
C LEU A 199 -5.86 -10.71 -2.60
N VAL A 200 -5.38 -11.90 -2.24
CA VAL A 200 -4.54 -12.75 -3.08
C VAL A 200 -5.08 -14.17 -2.99
N THR A 201 -5.10 -14.86 -4.12
CA THR A 201 -5.47 -16.27 -4.21
C THR A 201 -4.25 -17.15 -3.98
N VAL A 202 -4.35 -18.09 -3.04
CA VAL A 202 -3.33 -19.08 -2.73
C VAL A 202 -3.60 -20.34 -3.56
N PRO A 203 -2.61 -20.86 -4.30
CA PRO A 203 -2.79 -22.12 -5.03
C PRO A 203 -2.81 -23.29 -4.04
N LEU A 204 -3.97 -23.93 -3.91
CA LEU A 204 -4.18 -25.10 -3.06
C LEU A 204 -4.26 -26.38 -3.89
N THR A 205 -3.73 -27.45 -3.32
CA THR A 205 -3.89 -28.82 -3.83
C THR A 205 -5.17 -29.44 -3.25
N LYS A 206 -5.63 -30.58 -3.81
CA LYS A 206 -6.80 -31.34 -3.32
C LYS A 206 -6.80 -31.63 -1.80
N TYR A 207 -5.61 -31.77 -1.20
CA TYR A 207 -5.44 -32.04 0.23
C TYR A 207 -5.16 -30.77 1.06
N SER A 208 -5.62 -29.60 0.58
CA SER A 208 -5.47 -28.30 1.26
C SER A 208 -4.01 -28.02 1.67
N THR A 209 -3.07 -28.30 0.76
CA THR A 209 -1.62 -28.09 0.93
C THR A 209 -1.01 -27.40 -0.30
N PHE A 210 0.26 -26.99 -0.20
CA PHE A 210 0.98 -26.31 -1.28
C PHE A 210 1.39 -27.26 -2.42
N PRO A 211 1.55 -26.75 -3.66
CA PRO A 211 2.03 -27.56 -4.78
C PRO A 211 3.51 -27.98 -4.63
N HIS A 212 4.37 -27.05 -4.21
CA HIS A 212 5.81 -27.27 -4.03
C HIS A 212 6.39 -26.34 -2.96
N ARG A 213 7.67 -26.54 -2.62
CA ARG A 213 8.38 -25.68 -1.66
C ARG A 213 8.65 -24.31 -2.28
N ALA A 214 8.33 -23.24 -1.56
CA ALA A 214 8.64 -21.88 -1.96
C ALA A 214 9.36 -21.11 -0.84
N ASP A 215 10.41 -20.38 -1.21
CA ASP A 215 11.11 -19.46 -0.33
C ASP A 215 10.88 -18.05 -0.86
N ALA A 216 10.48 -17.10 0.00
CA ALA A 216 10.35 -15.71 -0.40
C ALA A 216 10.80 -14.75 0.70
N ASP A 217 11.12 -13.54 0.27
CA ASP A 217 11.66 -12.48 1.09
C ASP A 217 10.88 -11.16 0.91
N PHE A 218 10.73 -10.43 1.99
CA PHE A 218 10.15 -9.10 1.99
C PHE A 218 10.92 -8.19 2.96
N GLY A 219 11.74 -7.30 2.40
CA GLY A 219 12.73 -6.55 3.18
C GLY A 219 13.69 -7.49 3.90
N ALA A 220 13.80 -7.37 5.23
CA ALA A 220 14.63 -8.24 6.05
C ALA A 220 13.93 -9.53 6.54
N ALA A 221 12.68 -9.79 6.14
CA ALA A 221 12.00 -11.05 6.46
C ALA A 221 12.23 -12.09 5.36
N ARG A 222 12.55 -13.34 5.72
CA ARG A 222 12.59 -14.47 4.78
C ARG A 222 11.70 -15.59 5.32
N VAL A 223 10.82 -16.14 4.50
CA VAL A 223 9.91 -17.23 4.87
C VAL A 223 10.14 -18.39 3.92
N MET A 224 10.27 -19.58 4.50
CA MET A 224 10.32 -20.86 3.79
C MET A 224 9.01 -21.60 4.04
N LEU A 225 8.30 -21.95 2.97
CA LEU A 225 7.09 -22.74 2.99
C LEU A 225 7.33 -24.08 2.30
N ARG A 226 6.90 -25.17 2.94
CA ARG A 226 7.01 -26.53 2.41
C ARG A 226 5.66 -27.24 2.52
N PRO A 227 5.25 -28.01 1.50
CA PRO A 227 4.08 -28.87 1.60
C PRO A 227 4.26 -29.93 2.70
N ALA A 228 3.15 -30.36 3.28
CA ALA A 228 3.12 -31.31 4.38
C ALA A 228 2.15 -32.45 4.08
N CYS A 229 2.36 -33.60 4.74
CA CYS A 229 1.43 -34.71 4.66
C CYS A 229 0.08 -34.34 5.30
N PRO A 230 -1.04 -34.90 4.82
CA PRO A 230 -2.35 -34.66 5.42
C PRO A 230 -2.35 -35.10 6.88
N GLY A 231 -2.97 -34.29 7.75
CA GLY A 231 -3.01 -34.51 9.20
C GLY A 231 -1.86 -33.88 9.99
N SER A 232 -0.92 -33.20 9.32
CA SER A 232 0.17 -32.49 10.01
C SER A 232 -0.27 -31.17 10.65
N GLY A 233 -1.34 -30.56 10.12
CA GLY A 233 -1.75 -29.21 10.51
C GLY A 233 -0.80 -28.12 9.98
N VAL A 234 -1.04 -26.87 10.42
CA VAL A 234 -0.21 -25.72 10.08
C VAL A 234 0.83 -25.48 11.17
N ILE A 235 2.09 -25.82 10.87
CA ILE A 235 3.21 -25.61 11.79
C ILE A 235 4.06 -24.46 11.25
N ALA A 236 3.82 -23.26 11.77
CA ALA A 236 4.55 -22.05 11.38
C ALA A 236 4.67 -21.02 12.52
N GLY A 237 5.53 -20.01 12.31
CA GLY A 237 5.65 -18.86 13.22
C GLY A 237 4.39 -17.99 13.21
N GLY A 238 4.08 -17.30 14.31
CA GLY A 238 2.76 -16.68 14.55
C GLY A 238 2.15 -15.87 13.39
N ALA A 239 2.90 -14.95 12.79
CA ALA A 239 2.39 -14.15 11.66
C ALA A 239 2.15 -14.99 10.39
N VAL A 240 3.08 -15.90 10.08
CA VAL A 240 2.96 -16.82 8.93
C VAL A 240 1.77 -17.76 9.14
N ARG A 241 1.67 -18.34 10.34
CA ARG A 241 0.61 -19.27 10.72
C ARG A 241 -0.77 -18.65 10.56
N VAL A 242 -0.99 -17.43 11.06
CA VAL A 242 -2.29 -16.75 10.92
C VAL A 242 -2.63 -16.54 9.44
N VAL A 243 -1.67 -16.15 8.60
CA VAL A 243 -1.92 -16.01 7.15
C VAL A 243 -2.34 -17.33 6.52
N LEU A 244 -1.65 -18.43 6.83
CA LEU A 244 -1.95 -19.74 6.25
C LEU A 244 -3.28 -20.31 6.72
N GLU A 245 -3.61 -20.18 8.01
CA GLU A 245 -4.90 -20.60 8.55
C GLU A 245 -6.06 -19.82 7.90
N MET A 246 -5.93 -18.50 7.76
CA MET A 246 -6.96 -17.65 7.13
C MET A 246 -7.08 -17.89 5.62
N ALA A 247 -6.01 -18.34 4.97
CA ALA A 247 -6.04 -18.78 3.59
C ALA A 247 -6.72 -20.15 3.40
N GLY A 248 -7.01 -20.90 4.47
CA GLY A 248 -7.59 -22.24 4.38
C GLY A 248 -6.58 -23.35 4.08
N VAL A 249 -5.29 -23.10 4.32
CA VAL A 249 -4.26 -24.15 4.25
C VAL A 249 -4.36 -24.99 5.52
N GLU A 250 -4.61 -26.29 5.37
CA GLU A 250 -4.68 -27.20 6.51
C GLU A 250 -3.31 -27.79 6.84
N ASN A 251 -2.52 -28.12 5.82
CA ASN A 251 -1.28 -28.87 5.97
C ASN A 251 -0.11 -28.09 5.38
N ALA A 252 0.72 -27.51 6.25
CA ALA A 252 1.88 -26.74 5.82
C ALA A 252 2.97 -26.69 6.90
N LEU A 253 4.22 -26.76 6.44
CA LEU A 253 5.39 -26.47 7.26
C LEU A 253 5.96 -25.12 6.84
N GLY A 254 6.07 -24.20 7.80
CA GLY A 254 6.56 -22.85 7.55
C GLY A 254 7.63 -22.44 8.55
N LYS A 255 8.78 -21.99 8.07
CA LYS A 255 9.80 -21.38 8.94
C LYS A 255 10.07 -19.94 8.53
N GLN A 256 9.86 -19.02 9.46
CA GLN A 256 10.38 -17.66 9.35
C GLN A 256 11.87 -17.66 9.72
N LEU A 257 12.67 -17.03 8.87
CA LEU A 257 14.10 -16.86 8.98
C LEU A 257 14.41 -15.36 9.06
N ARG A 258 15.56 -15.01 9.65
CA ARG A 258 16.05 -13.63 9.78
C ARG A 258 15.15 -12.77 10.71
N SER A 259 14.27 -11.93 10.17
CA SER A 259 13.52 -10.94 10.97
C SER A 259 12.35 -11.52 11.77
N LYS A 260 12.06 -10.90 12.93
CA LYS A 260 10.92 -11.19 13.79
C LYS A 260 9.72 -10.25 13.55
N ASN A 261 9.80 -9.33 12.58
CA ASN A 261 8.73 -8.35 12.32
C ASN A 261 7.48 -9.02 11.70
N PRO A 262 6.33 -9.02 12.39
CA PRO A 262 5.15 -9.77 11.94
C PRO A 262 4.56 -9.23 10.62
N LEU A 263 4.62 -7.92 10.36
CA LEU A 263 4.10 -7.35 9.12
C LEU A 263 4.88 -7.85 7.90
N ASN A 264 6.20 -7.81 7.99
CA ASN A 264 7.06 -8.24 6.89
C ASN A 264 7.00 -9.76 6.71
N ASN A 265 6.91 -10.52 7.81
CA ASN A 265 6.73 -11.97 7.73
C ASN A 265 5.40 -12.35 7.06
N ALA A 266 4.30 -11.65 7.37
CA ALA A 266 3.00 -11.85 6.73
C ALA A 266 3.06 -11.51 5.22
N ARG A 267 3.67 -10.38 4.85
CA ARG A 267 3.86 -9.99 3.43
C ARG A 267 4.78 -10.94 2.66
N ALA A 268 5.86 -11.40 3.28
CA ALA A 268 6.74 -12.42 2.69
C ALA A 268 5.99 -13.74 2.46
N THR A 269 5.06 -14.10 3.34
CA THR A 269 4.22 -15.29 3.18
C THR A 269 3.31 -15.15 1.96
N ILE A 270 2.64 -14.01 1.80
CA ILE A 270 1.81 -13.72 0.62
C ILE A 270 2.66 -13.78 -0.67
N LYS A 271 3.86 -13.17 -0.65
CA LYS A 271 4.78 -13.23 -1.79
C LYS A 271 5.18 -14.68 -2.12
N ALA A 272 5.45 -15.50 -1.09
CA ALA A 272 5.77 -16.92 -1.28
C ALA A 272 4.62 -17.69 -1.94
N THR A 273 3.38 -17.46 -1.50
CA THR A 273 2.20 -18.13 -2.10
C THR A 273 1.91 -17.66 -3.52
N GLN A 274 2.18 -16.39 -3.85
CA GLN A 274 2.05 -15.87 -5.22
C GLN A 274 3.06 -16.48 -6.20
N MET A 275 4.26 -16.82 -5.71
CA MET A 275 5.30 -17.44 -6.55
C MET A 275 5.00 -18.91 -6.86
N MET A 276 4.13 -19.57 -6.09
CA MET A 276 3.76 -20.95 -6.32
C MET A 276 2.91 -21.07 -7.59
N ARG A 277 3.26 -22.06 -8.41
CA ARG A 277 2.52 -22.45 -9.61
C ARG A 277 1.91 -23.83 -9.44
N GLN A 278 0.72 -24.05 -9.98
CA GLN A 278 0.13 -25.38 -10.03
C GLN A 278 0.73 -26.19 -11.18
N PHE A 279 0.70 -27.52 -11.07
CA PHE A 279 1.21 -28.40 -12.11
C PHE A 279 0.48 -28.20 -13.46
N LYS A 280 -0.80 -27.84 -13.42
CA LYS A 280 -1.60 -27.58 -14.63
C LYS A 280 -1.05 -26.38 -15.40
N ASP A 281 -0.88 -25.27 -14.71
CA ASP A 281 -0.34 -24.04 -15.31
C ASP A 281 1.07 -24.28 -15.89
N VAL A 282 1.91 -25.05 -15.19
CA VAL A 282 3.27 -25.38 -15.67
C VAL A 282 3.25 -26.31 -16.89
N ALA A 283 2.30 -27.24 -16.97
CA ALA A 283 2.11 -28.11 -18.14
C ALA A 283 1.70 -27.29 -19.37
N ASP A 284 0.74 -26.38 -19.19
CA ASP A 284 0.24 -25.49 -20.23
C ASP A 284 1.35 -24.53 -20.72
N GLU A 285 2.13 -23.95 -19.80
CA GLU A 285 3.28 -23.08 -20.13
C GLU A 285 4.38 -23.80 -20.91
N ARG A 286 4.62 -25.08 -20.62
CA ARG A 286 5.70 -25.87 -21.25
C ARG A 286 5.25 -26.61 -22.51
N GLY A 287 3.94 -26.76 -22.73
CA GLY A 287 3.38 -27.56 -23.83
C GLY A 287 3.65 -29.06 -23.69
N ILE A 288 3.88 -29.55 -22.46
CA ILE A 288 4.19 -30.95 -22.15
C ILE A 288 2.95 -31.58 -21.50
N PRO A 289 2.52 -32.79 -21.88
CA PRO A 289 1.40 -33.45 -21.22
C PRO A 289 1.70 -33.69 -19.74
N MET A 290 0.68 -33.54 -18.88
CA MET A 290 0.82 -33.65 -17.41
C MET A 290 1.50 -34.95 -16.96
N GLU A 291 1.25 -36.06 -17.66
CA GLU A 291 1.82 -37.38 -17.35
C GLU A 291 3.34 -37.42 -17.46
N GLU A 292 3.93 -36.62 -18.33
CA GLU A 292 5.39 -36.52 -18.46
C GLU A 292 6.02 -35.68 -17.35
N LEU A 293 5.28 -34.74 -16.76
CA LEU A 293 5.77 -33.94 -15.63
C LEU A 293 5.72 -34.68 -14.29
N TRP A 294 4.91 -35.73 -14.19
CA TRP A 294 4.76 -36.53 -12.98
C TRP A 294 5.72 -37.72 -12.88
N LYS A 295 6.26 -38.16 -14.02
CA LYS A 295 7.26 -39.23 -14.10
C LYS A 295 8.61 -38.74 -13.59
#